data_AF-A0A7S1Z5E4-F1
#
_entry.id   AF-A0A7S1Z5E4-F1
#
_cell.length_a   1.000
_cell.length_b   1.000
_cell.length_c   1.000
_cell.angle_alpha   90.00
_cell.angle_beta   90.00
_cell.angle_gamma   90.00
#
_symmetry.space_group_name_H-M   'P 1'
#
loop_
_entity.id
_entity.type
_entity.pdbx_description
1 polymer ?
#
loop_
_entity_poly.entity_id
_entity_poly.type
_entity_poly.pdbx_seq_one_letter_code
_entity_poly.pdbx_strand_id
1 'polypeptide(L)'
;AFPAEDITIFCLEDVKDGDATAVGELGAWLGLPDRDFSDAVAMGAYNVGGHRGYDKVTDWNATEKLEEENKRSEIPLSKEMRREFYEFVRPFNKRLEELTGKRCKGWP
;
A
#
# COMPACT_ATOMS: atom_id res chain seq x y z
N ALA A 1 -6.15 -8.01 -25.18
CA ALA A 1 -6.38 -7.73 -23.76
C ALA A 1 -5.84 -8.92 -22.98
N PHE A 2 -5.23 -8.71 -21.82
CA PHE A 2 -4.78 -9.80 -20.96
C PHE A 2 -5.99 -10.47 -20.28
N PRO A 3 -5.98 -11.80 -20.07
CA PRO A 3 -6.94 -12.49 -19.22
C PRO A 3 -6.94 -11.93 -17.79
N ALA A 4 -8.07 -12.04 -17.09
CA ALA A 4 -8.20 -11.50 -15.73
C ALA A 4 -7.31 -12.27 -14.74
N GLU A 5 -7.16 -13.57 -14.95
CA GLU A 5 -6.29 -14.47 -14.20
C GLU A 5 -4.79 -14.10 -14.29
N ASP A 6 -4.40 -13.40 -15.36
CA ASP A 6 -3.03 -12.94 -15.59
C ASP A 6 -2.76 -11.56 -14.96
N ILE A 7 -3.73 -10.99 -14.22
CA ILE A 7 -3.61 -9.71 -13.53
C ILE A 7 -3.94 -9.88 -12.05
N THR A 8 -2.97 -9.61 -11.18
CA THR A 8 -3.21 -9.50 -9.73
C THR A 8 -3.31 -8.05 -9.28
N ILE A 9 -4.23 -7.78 -8.37
CA ILE A 9 -4.37 -6.49 -7.69
C ILE A 9 -3.76 -6.60 -6.30
N PHE A 10 -2.93 -5.64 -5.98
CA PHE A 10 -2.15 -5.59 -4.76
C PHE A 10 -2.36 -4.24 -4.08
N CYS A 11 -2.80 -4.27 -2.83
CA CYS A 11 -3.04 -3.06 -2.05
C CYS A 11 -1.76 -2.70 -1.30
N LEU A 12 -1.20 -1.52 -1.60
CA LEU A 12 0.02 -1.06 -0.95
C LEU A 12 -0.19 -0.85 0.56
N GLU A 13 -1.42 -0.55 0.96
CA GLU A 13 -1.82 -0.40 2.35
C GLU A 13 -1.70 -1.68 3.17
N ASP A 14 -1.73 -2.85 2.53
CA ASP A 14 -1.62 -4.16 3.19
C ASP A 14 -0.15 -4.59 3.42
N VAL A 15 0.82 -3.81 2.90
CA VAL A 15 2.27 -4.02 3.12
C VAL A 15 2.81 -3.11 4.21
N LYS A 16 1.95 -2.26 4.79
CA LYS A 16 2.36 -1.41 5.89
C LYS A 16 2.64 -2.24 7.14
N ASP A 17 3.50 -1.68 8.00
CA ASP A 17 3.74 -2.16 9.36
C ASP A 17 4.42 -3.54 9.46
N GLY A 18 5.15 -3.95 8.43
CA GLY A 18 5.95 -5.18 8.46
C GLY A 18 5.12 -6.47 8.33
N ASP A 19 3.90 -6.40 7.80
CA ASP A 19 3.10 -7.59 7.48
C ASP A 19 3.59 -8.25 6.18
N ALA A 20 3.95 -9.54 6.26
CA ALA A 20 4.44 -10.33 5.14
C ALA A 20 3.31 -10.92 4.26
N THR A 21 2.06 -10.88 4.73
CA THR A 21 0.93 -11.61 4.14
C THR A 21 0.74 -11.24 2.67
N ALA A 22 0.64 -9.94 2.37
CA ALA A 22 0.42 -9.46 1.01
C ALA A 22 1.56 -9.88 0.05
N VAL A 23 2.81 -9.82 0.52
CA VAL A 23 3.99 -10.20 -0.28
C VAL A 23 4.04 -11.73 -0.50
N GLY A 24 3.64 -12.52 0.50
CA GLY A 24 3.47 -13.96 0.38
C GLY A 24 2.42 -14.34 -0.66
N GLU A 25 1.24 -13.71 -0.63
CA GLU A 25 0.19 -13.90 -1.63
C GLU A 25 0.65 -13.56 -3.05
N LEU A 26 1.39 -12.45 -3.20
CA LEU A 26 1.99 -12.06 -4.48
C LEU A 26 3.01 -13.10 -4.96
N GLY A 27 3.87 -13.60 -4.06
CA GLY A 27 4.83 -14.65 -4.38
C GLY A 27 4.16 -15.93 -4.86
N ALA A 28 3.09 -16.36 -4.18
CA ALA A 28 2.30 -17.51 -4.57
C ALA A 28 1.63 -17.31 -5.95
N TRP A 29 1.06 -16.14 -6.21
CA TRP A 29 0.47 -15.80 -7.50
C TRP A 29 1.49 -15.84 -8.65
N LEU A 30 2.73 -15.38 -8.39
CA LEU A 30 3.85 -15.47 -9.33
C LEU A 30 4.37 -16.91 -9.55
N GLY A 31 3.84 -17.91 -8.83
CA GLY A 31 4.31 -19.30 -8.89
C GLY A 31 5.68 -19.50 -8.24
N LEU A 32 6.08 -18.61 -7.32
CA LEU A 32 7.32 -18.78 -6.57
C LEU A 32 7.14 -19.91 -5.52
N PRO A 33 8.24 -20.59 -5.14
CA PRO A 33 8.22 -21.52 -4.02
C PRO A 33 7.71 -20.84 -2.75
N ASP A 34 7.03 -21.61 -1.90
CA ASP A 34 6.58 -21.14 -0.60
C ASP A 34 7.78 -20.59 0.19
N ARG A 35 7.67 -19.32 0.59
CA ARG A 35 8.76 -18.56 1.20
C ARG A 35 8.19 -17.66 2.28
N ASP A 36 8.80 -17.76 3.47
CA ASP A 36 8.53 -16.81 4.54
C ASP A 36 9.25 -15.49 4.24
N PHE A 37 8.47 -14.42 4.07
CA PHE A 37 8.97 -13.06 3.87
C PHE A 37 9.08 -12.26 5.17
N SER A 38 8.71 -12.83 6.32
CA SER A 38 8.68 -12.15 7.62
C SER A 38 10.00 -11.47 7.95
N ASP A 39 11.13 -12.16 7.74
CA ASP A 39 12.46 -11.58 7.98
C ASP A 39 12.73 -10.36 7.09
N ALA A 40 12.30 -10.41 5.82
CA ALA A 40 12.53 -9.34 4.87
C ALA A 40 11.70 -8.09 5.21
N VAL A 41 10.42 -8.27 5.54
CA VAL A 41 9.55 -7.15 5.90
C VAL A 41 9.86 -6.62 7.30
N ALA A 42 10.38 -7.45 8.22
CA ALA A 42 10.77 -7.01 9.57
C ALA A 42 11.93 -6.01 9.57
N MET A 43 12.75 -5.97 8.52
CA MET A 43 13.89 -5.07 8.43
C MET A 43 13.49 -3.59 8.40
N GLY A 44 12.32 -3.27 7.84
CA GLY A 44 11.85 -1.90 7.65
C GLY A 44 11.46 -1.60 6.21
N ALA A 45 11.48 -0.31 5.87
CA ALA A 45 11.10 0.19 4.55
C ALA A 45 12.22 1.03 3.92
N TYR A 46 12.26 1.01 2.59
CA TYR A 46 13.12 1.87 1.80
C TYR A 46 12.37 3.11 1.35
N ASN A 47 13.09 4.20 1.08
CA ASN A 47 12.54 5.44 0.51
C ASN A 47 11.40 6.09 1.32
N VAL A 48 11.50 6.02 2.65
CA VAL A 48 10.54 6.64 3.56
C VAL A 48 10.86 8.13 3.74
N GLY A 49 9.84 8.98 3.92
CA GLY A 49 10.05 10.36 4.38
C GLY A 49 10.51 11.36 3.30
N GLY A 50 10.39 11.02 2.02
CA GLY A 50 10.74 11.92 0.91
C GLY A 50 12.23 11.96 0.55
N HIS A 51 13.16 11.67 1.46
CA HIS A 51 14.60 11.51 1.14
C HIS A 51 15.39 10.72 2.22
N ARG A 52 16.13 9.68 1.77
CA ARG A 52 17.55 9.32 2.11
C ARG A 52 17.91 7.94 1.52
N GLY A 53 18.14 7.88 0.21
CA GLY A 53 18.73 6.74 -0.49
C GLY A 53 17.77 5.58 -0.80
N TYR A 54 17.81 5.08 -2.03
CA TYR A 54 17.14 3.81 -2.42
C TYR A 54 17.86 2.58 -1.85
N ASP A 55 19.04 2.79 -1.27
CA ASP A 55 20.00 1.80 -0.80
C ASP A 55 19.98 1.63 0.73
N LYS A 56 19.18 2.42 1.45
CA LYS A 56 19.15 2.39 2.91
C LYS A 56 17.79 1.96 3.46
N VAL A 57 17.82 0.92 4.30
CA VAL A 57 16.67 0.51 5.11
C VAL A 57 16.42 1.54 6.22
N THR A 58 15.18 1.96 6.37
CA THR A 58 14.67 2.70 7.52
C THR A 58 13.84 1.75 8.35
N ASP A 59 14.20 1.54 9.62
CA ASP A 59 13.43 0.67 10.51
C ASP A 59 11.99 1.21 10.72
N TRP A 60 11.07 0.34 11.14
CA TRP A 60 9.66 0.71 11.28
C TRP A 60 9.42 1.82 12.30
N ASN A 61 10.14 1.86 13.42
CA ASN A 61 10.00 2.93 14.41
C ASN A 61 10.43 4.29 13.85
N ALA A 62 11.51 4.33 13.07
CA ALA A 62 11.92 5.53 12.36
C ALA A 62 10.94 5.91 11.25
N THR A 63 10.34 4.91 10.59
CA THR A 63 9.33 5.11 9.55
C THR A 63 8.08 5.78 10.09
N GLU A 64 7.54 5.30 11.22
CA GLU A 64 6.39 5.91 11.89
C GLU A 64 6.64 7.38 12.24
N LYS A 65 7.82 7.71 12.80
CA LYS A 65 8.19 9.09 13.14
C LYS A 65 8.26 9.98 11.91
N LEU A 66 8.88 9.51 10.82
CA LEU A 66 8.96 10.26 9.57
C LEU A 66 7.59 10.46 8.94
N GLU A 67 6.70 9.46 9.02
CA GLU A 67 5.32 9.61 8.57
C GLU A 67 4.55 10.64 9.42
N GLU A 68 4.74 10.66 10.74
CA GLU A 68 4.13 11.67 11.61
C GLU A 68 4.64 13.08 11.30
N GLU A 69 5.95 13.25 11.08
CA GLU A 69 6.54 14.52 10.68
C GLU A 69 5.98 14.98 9.33
N ASN A 70 5.88 14.08 8.36
CA ASN A 70 5.26 14.36 7.06
C ASN A 70 3.80 14.77 7.21
N LYS A 71 2.99 14.04 8.00
CA LYS A 71 1.59 14.38 8.27
C LYS A 71 1.42 15.78 8.88
N ARG A 72 2.40 16.24 9.68
CA ARG A 72 2.39 17.62 10.21
C ARG A 72 2.70 18.67 9.16
N SER A 73 3.44 18.30 8.11
CA SER A 73 3.79 19.18 6.99
C SER A 73 2.76 19.16 5.85
N GLU A 74 1.87 18.16 5.82
CA GLU A 74 0.81 18.06 4.84
C GLU A 74 -0.21 19.21 4.99
N ILE A 75 -0.54 19.84 3.87
CA ILE A 75 -1.63 20.84 3.82
C ILE A 75 -2.94 20.06 3.88
N PRO A 76 -3.74 20.18 4.96
CA PRO A 76 -4.95 19.38 5.10
C PRO A 76 -5.99 19.83 4.05
N LEU A 77 -6.54 18.85 3.33
CA LEU A 77 -7.72 19.10 2.49
C LEU A 77 -8.86 19.61 3.35
N SER A 78 -9.58 20.63 2.85
CA SER A 78 -10.81 21.07 3.49
C SER A 78 -11.81 19.91 3.56
N LYS A 79 -12.69 19.91 4.56
CA LYS A 79 -13.72 18.88 4.70
C LYS A 79 -14.59 18.75 3.45
N GLU A 80 -14.89 19.89 2.83
CA GLU A 80 -15.66 19.98 1.59
C GLU A 80 -14.92 19.35 0.42
N MET A 81 -13.66 19.74 0.18
CA MET A 81 -12.86 19.18 -0.90
C MET A 81 -12.63 17.68 -0.73
N ARG A 82 -12.42 17.20 0.51
CA ARG A 82 -12.30 15.78 0.80
C ARG A 82 -13.60 15.03 0.47
N ARG A 83 -14.76 15.60 0.83
CA ARG A 83 -16.08 15.02 0.50
C ARG A 83 -16.25 14.92 -1.02
N GLU A 84 -16.04 16.02 -1.74
CA GLU A 84 -16.17 16.05 -3.20
C GLU A 84 -15.24 15.04 -3.88
N PHE A 85 -13.99 14.96 -3.42
CA PHE A 85 -13.05 13.95 -3.91
C PHE A 85 -13.57 12.54 -3.69
N TYR A 86 -14.06 12.21 -2.49
CA TYR A 86 -14.60 10.88 -2.18
C TYR A 86 -15.85 10.54 -2.99
N GLU A 87 -16.78 11.49 -3.12
CA GLU A 87 -17.97 11.31 -3.95
C GLU A 87 -17.60 11.06 -5.41
N PHE A 88 -16.55 11.72 -5.91
CA PHE A 88 -16.04 11.51 -7.26
C PHE A 88 -15.39 10.14 -7.44
N VAL A 89 -14.48 9.72 -6.54
CA VAL A 89 -13.71 8.47 -6.73
C VAL A 89 -14.48 7.19 -6.36
N ARG A 90 -15.42 7.27 -5.42
CA ARG A 90 -16.17 6.12 -4.91
C ARG A 90 -16.80 5.23 -5.99
N PRO A 91 -17.52 5.75 -7.02
CA PRO A 91 -18.09 4.89 -8.05
C PRO A 91 -17.03 4.12 -8.85
N PHE A 92 -15.84 4.70 -9.05
CA PHE A 92 -14.74 4.03 -9.73
C PHE A 92 -14.10 2.94 -8.86
N ASN A 93 -13.88 3.22 -7.58
CA ASN A 93 -13.36 2.23 -6.63
C ASN A 93 -14.33 1.04 -6.48
N LYS A 94 -15.63 1.30 -6.38
CA LYS A 94 -16.65 0.25 -6.34
C LYS A 94 -16.62 -0.61 -7.61
N ARG A 95 -16.52 0.01 -8.78
CA ARG A 95 -16.41 -0.73 -10.05
C ARG A 95 -15.13 -1.55 -10.13
N LEU A 96 -14.01 -1.02 -9.63
CA LEU A 96 -12.75 -1.75 -9.58
C LEU A 96 -12.84 -2.97 -8.65
N GLU A 97 -13.49 -2.83 -7.50
CA GLU A 97 -13.79 -3.94 -6.59
C GLU A 97 -14.66 -5.01 -7.27
N GLU A 98 -15.74 -4.61 -7.96
CA GLU A 98 -16.60 -5.54 -8.69
C GLU A 98 -15.85 -6.30 -9.80
N LEU A 99 -14.90 -5.65 -10.48
CA LEU A 99 -14.10 -6.25 -11.54
C LEU A 99 -13.01 -7.20 -11.03
N THR A 100 -12.46 -6.92 -9.85
CA THR A 100 -11.24 -7.58 -9.35
C THR A 100 -11.52 -8.51 -8.17
N GLY A 101 -12.71 -8.40 -7.57
CA GLY A 101 -13.06 -9.06 -6.31
C GLY A 101 -12.26 -8.54 -5.10
N LYS A 102 -11.47 -7.48 -5.24
CA LYS A 102 -10.56 -6.98 -4.21
C LYS A 102 -10.88 -5.54 -3.82
N ARG A 103 -10.87 -5.27 -2.52
CA ARG A 103 -11.07 -3.94 -1.93
C ARG A 103 -9.90 -3.61 -1.02
N CYS A 104 -9.22 -2.49 -1.29
CA CYS A 104 -8.12 -2.04 -0.45
C CYS A 104 -8.60 -1.25 0.77
N LYS A 105 -7.84 -1.36 1.87
CA LYS A 105 -8.07 -0.60 3.09
C LYS A 105 -7.97 0.90 2.82
N GLY A 106 -8.92 1.67 3.35
CA GLY A 106 -8.91 3.14 3.22
C GLY A 106 -9.56 3.69 1.95
N TRP A 107 -10.05 2.83 1.05
CA TRP A 107 -10.87 3.30 -0.08
C TRP A 107 -12.19 3.93 0.42
N PRO A 108 -12.55 5.13 -0.08
CA PRO A 108 -13.76 5.85 0.30
C PRO A 108 -15.07 5.25 -0.24
#